data_AF-A0A1F9QM24-F1
#
_entry.id   AF-A0A1F9QM24-F1
#
_cell.length_a   1.000
_cell.length_b   1.000
_cell.length_c   1.000
_cell.angle_alpha   90.00
_cell.angle_beta   90.00
_cell.angle_gamma   90.00
#
_symmetry.space_group_name_H-M   'P 1'
#
loop_
_entity.id
_entity.type
_entity.pdbx_description
1 polymer ?
#
loop_
_entity_poly.entity_id
_entity_poly.type
_entity_poly.pdbx_seq_one_letter_code
_entity_poly.pdbx_strand_id
1 'polypeptide(L)'
;METPALGNIPLEVCPGCSGIWFNKGELEALLKQSQGTGPADLDLINPKAEGLACPSCKTKMSHGGLVNPLLLVDKCQSCGGIWLDPRELDLVKKLLGLSGGASEVKVARPAVVPAPPPAPDIKAMLIKLVSAAAVILGLAGVSFEMYLYFSPEASVSYTPSAAAAAASFVFCIGGIFGLNRKK
;
A
#
# COMPACT_ATOMS: atom_id res chain seq x y z
N MET A 1 4.06 31.86 -13.91
CA MET A 1 2.96 30.99 -13.45
C MET A 1 2.91 31.13 -11.95
N GLU A 2 1.95 31.89 -11.44
CA GLU A 2 1.72 32.03 -10.01
C GLU A 2 1.10 30.72 -9.53
N THR A 3 1.82 29.97 -8.71
CA THR A 3 1.30 28.75 -8.11
C THR A 3 0.17 29.17 -7.16
N PRO A 4 -1.09 28.73 -7.37
CA PRO A 4 -2.17 29.11 -6.46
C PRO A 4 -1.82 28.56 -5.08
N ALA A 5 -1.64 29.45 -4.11
CA ALA A 5 -1.33 29.08 -2.73
C ALA A 5 -2.59 29.32 -1.87
N LEU A 6 -2.95 28.36 -1.02
CA LEU A 6 -3.82 28.62 0.12
C LEU A 6 -2.90 28.98 1.30
N GLY A 7 -2.74 30.27 1.57
CA GLY A 7 -1.74 30.76 2.53
C GLY A 7 -0.31 30.60 2.00
N ASN A 8 0.62 30.04 2.80
CA ASN A 8 2.03 29.80 2.44
C ASN A 8 2.34 28.35 2.00
N ILE A 9 1.34 27.53 1.75
CA ILE A 9 1.54 26.15 1.28
C ILE A 9 1.57 26.18 -0.26
N PRO A 10 2.69 25.79 -0.91
CA PRO A 10 2.71 25.65 -2.35
C PRO A 10 1.79 24.49 -2.72
N LEU A 11 0.63 24.81 -3.33
CA LEU A 11 -0.29 23.79 -3.77
C LEU A 11 0.18 23.21 -5.09
N GLU A 12 0.24 21.89 -5.16
CA GLU A 12 0.50 21.19 -6.41
C GLU A 12 -0.82 21.03 -7.16
N VAL A 13 -1.02 21.90 -8.15
CA VAL A 13 -2.23 21.89 -8.99
C VAL A 13 -1.96 21.12 -10.28
N CYS A 14 -2.86 20.21 -10.60
CA CYS A 14 -2.81 19.51 -11.87
C CYS A 14 -3.22 20.45 -13.02
N PRO A 15 -2.39 20.61 -14.06
CA PRO A 15 -2.68 21.51 -15.18
C PRO A 15 -3.84 21.04 -16.07
N GLY A 16 -4.27 19.78 -15.95
CA GLY A 16 -5.36 19.22 -16.76
C GLY A 16 -6.74 19.31 -16.10
N CYS A 17 -6.85 18.90 -14.83
CA CYS A 17 -8.13 18.83 -14.12
C CYS A 17 -8.29 19.88 -13.01
N SER A 18 -7.27 20.70 -12.76
CA SER A 18 -7.21 21.71 -11.70
C SER A 18 -7.37 21.16 -10.27
N GLY A 19 -7.27 19.84 -10.09
CA GLY A 19 -7.24 19.22 -8.76
C GLY A 19 -5.97 19.56 -8.00
N ILE A 20 -6.05 19.49 -6.66
CA ILE A 20 -5.00 19.90 -5.75
C ILE A 20 -4.53 18.71 -4.91
N TRP A 21 -3.22 18.53 -4.84
CA TRP A 21 -2.59 17.56 -3.97
C TRP A 21 -2.14 18.19 -2.65
N PHE A 22 -2.51 17.56 -1.54
CA PHE A 22 -2.05 17.88 -0.19
C PHE A 22 -1.19 16.74 0.35
N ASN A 23 0.01 17.06 0.85
CA ASN A 23 0.85 16.09 1.53
C ASN A 23 0.25 15.69 2.90
N LYS A 24 0.79 14.62 3.47
CA LYS A 24 0.37 14.15 4.79
C LYS A 24 0.43 15.27 5.83
N GLY A 25 -0.70 15.54 6.47
CA GLY A 25 -0.83 16.56 7.51
C GLY A 25 -0.94 18.01 7.01
N GLU A 26 -0.81 18.29 5.70
CA GLU A 26 -0.98 19.67 5.18
C GLU A 26 -2.45 20.11 5.28
N LEU A 27 -3.38 19.25 4.90
CA LEU A 27 -4.81 19.52 5.05
C LEU A 27 -5.21 19.63 6.53
N GLU A 28 -4.65 18.77 7.39
CA GLU A 28 -4.87 18.83 8.85
C GLU A 28 -4.38 20.16 9.45
N ALA A 29 -3.21 20.65 8.99
CA ALA A 29 -2.66 21.92 9.45
C ALA A 29 -3.57 23.09 9.05
N LEU A 30 -4.11 23.09 7.82
CA LEU A 30 -5.09 24.07 7.37
C LEU A 30 -6.38 24.02 8.21
N LEU A 31 -6.87 22.82 8.51
CA LEU A 31 -8.09 22.62 9.29
C LEU A 31 -7.93 23.10 10.74
N LYS A 32 -6.85 22.69 11.41
CA LYS A 32 -6.55 23.09 12.81
C LYS A 32 -6.51 24.60 12.97
N GLN A 33 -6.01 25.31 11.97
CA GLN A 33 -5.92 26.76 12.00
C GLN A 33 -7.27 27.46 11.83
N SER A 34 -8.19 26.87 11.06
CA SER A 34 -9.51 27.47 10.80
C SER A 34 -10.53 27.28 11.93
N GLN A 35 -10.50 26.16 12.67
CA GLN A 35 -11.57 25.81 13.62
C GLN A 35 -11.15 25.49 15.05
N GLY A 36 -9.86 25.46 15.40
CA GLY A 36 -9.40 25.37 16.80
C GLY A 36 -9.90 24.18 17.64
N THR A 37 -10.60 23.20 17.04
CA THR A 37 -11.34 22.17 17.79
C THR A 37 -11.00 20.76 17.29
N GLY A 38 -10.47 19.93 18.19
CA GLY A 38 -10.51 18.46 18.14
C GLY A 38 -9.44 17.74 17.29
N PRO A 39 -9.12 16.48 17.65
CA PRO A 39 -8.12 15.68 16.93
C PRO A 39 -8.57 15.49 15.48
N ALA A 40 -7.83 16.09 14.55
CA ALA A 40 -8.04 16.00 13.11
C ALA A 40 -7.62 14.61 12.59
N ASP A 41 -8.25 13.56 13.11
CA ASP A 41 -8.08 12.23 12.53
C ASP A 41 -8.85 12.24 11.20
N LEU A 42 -8.15 12.60 10.13
CA LEU A 42 -8.67 12.69 8.77
C LEU A 42 -8.81 11.31 8.14
N ASP A 43 -9.41 10.40 8.89
CA ASP A 43 -9.70 9.07 8.42
C ASP A 43 -10.95 9.05 7.55
N LEU A 44 -10.88 8.22 6.52
CA LEU A 44 -11.95 8.10 5.55
C LEU A 44 -13.11 7.34 6.17
N ILE A 45 -14.29 7.92 6.06
CA ILE A 45 -15.56 7.26 6.32
C ILE A 45 -15.86 6.40 5.10
N ASN A 46 -15.93 5.08 5.30
CA ASN A 46 -16.20 4.07 4.27
C ASN A 46 -15.20 4.09 3.08
N PRO A 47 -13.90 3.80 3.32
CA PRO A 47 -12.88 3.84 2.28
C PRO A 47 -13.08 2.71 1.27
N LYS A 48 -13.20 3.07 -0.01
CA LYS A 48 -13.21 2.13 -1.14
C LYS A 48 -11.93 2.27 -1.94
N ALA A 49 -11.33 1.16 -2.35
CA ALA A 49 -10.11 1.15 -3.17
C ALA A 49 -10.38 1.46 -4.66
N GLU A 50 -11.15 2.51 -4.93
CA GLU A 50 -11.59 2.96 -6.25
C GLU A 50 -11.02 4.33 -6.67
N GLY A 51 -10.22 4.95 -5.81
CA GLY A 51 -9.59 6.24 -6.07
C GLY A 51 -8.48 6.21 -7.12
N LEU A 52 -8.00 7.41 -7.47
CA LEU A 52 -6.95 7.63 -8.47
C LEU A 52 -5.57 7.10 -8.03
N ALA A 53 -4.62 7.06 -8.96
CA ALA A 53 -3.22 6.77 -8.61
C ALA A 53 -2.59 8.00 -7.91
N CYS A 54 -1.93 7.77 -6.79
CA CYS A 54 -1.26 8.83 -6.04
C CYS A 54 -0.16 9.49 -6.89
N PRO A 55 -0.12 10.82 -7.05
CA PRO A 55 0.92 11.49 -7.83
C PRO A 55 2.32 11.35 -7.21
N SER A 56 2.42 11.17 -5.88
CA SER A 56 3.68 11.04 -5.16
C SER A 56 4.26 9.61 -5.20
N CYS A 57 3.46 8.59 -4.87
CA CYS A 57 3.94 7.20 -4.74
C CYS A 57 3.37 6.23 -5.78
N LYS A 58 2.47 6.66 -6.66
CA LYS A 58 1.80 5.88 -7.71
C LYS A 58 0.91 4.73 -7.20
N THR A 59 0.74 4.56 -5.88
CA THR A 59 -0.19 3.59 -5.30
C THR A 59 -1.64 4.01 -5.53
N LYS A 60 -2.53 3.04 -5.72
CA LYS A 60 -3.98 3.27 -5.82
C LYS A 60 -4.53 3.85 -4.50
N MET A 61 -5.22 4.98 -4.58
CA MET A 61 -5.78 5.67 -3.43
C MET A 61 -7.14 5.10 -3.03
N SER A 62 -7.52 5.34 -1.77
CA SER A 62 -8.86 5.03 -1.27
C SER A 62 -9.75 6.25 -1.45
N HIS A 63 -10.92 6.06 -2.02
CA HIS A 63 -11.98 7.05 -2.15
C HIS A 63 -12.96 6.90 -0.98
N GLY A 64 -13.33 7.98 -0.31
CA GLY A 64 -14.28 7.93 0.81
C GLY A 64 -14.60 9.30 1.40
N GLY A 65 -15.52 9.35 2.35
CA GLY A 65 -15.92 10.59 3.00
C GLY A 65 -14.84 11.12 3.97
N LEU A 66 -14.60 12.43 4.00
CA LEU A 66 -13.63 13.08 4.89
C LEU A 66 -14.36 14.07 5.80
N VAL A 67 -14.30 13.89 7.12
CA VAL A 67 -15.06 14.67 8.14
C VAL A 67 -16.59 14.55 8.01
N ASN A 68 -17.11 14.54 6.78
CA ASN A 68 -18.50 14.36 6.41
C ASN A 68 -18.60 13.27 5.33
N PRO A 69 -19.55 12.31 5.41
CA PRO A 69 -19.76 11.29 4.37
C PRO A 69 -20.00 11.86 2.97
N LEU A 70 -20.47 13.10 2.85
CA LEU A 70 -20.75 13.79 1.58
C LEU A 70 -19.50 14.44 0.96
N LEU A 71 -18.46 14.70 1.76
CA LEU A 71 -17.19 15.21 1.27
C LEU A 71 -16.32 14.03 0.88
N LEU A 72 -16.57 13.48 -0.30
CA LEU A 72 -15.76 12.40 -0.84
C LEU A 72 -14.38 12.95 -1.24
N VAL A 73 -13.30 12.29 -0.85
CA VAL A 73 -11.93 12.63 -1.22
C VAL A 73 -11.12 11.35 -1.45
N ASP A 74 -9.97 11.50 -2.10
CA ASP A 74 -9.02 10.40 -2.29
C ASP A 74 -7.85 10.52 -1.29
N LYS A 75 -7.71 9.55 -0.37
CA LYS A 75 -6.57 9.45 0.57
C LYS A 75 -5.63 8.33 0.15
N CYS A 76 -4.34 8.62 0.09
CA CYS A 76 -3.32 7.61 -0.14
C CYS A 76 -2.95 6.90 1.16
N GLN A 77 -3.16 5.59 1.23
CA GLN A 77 -2.80 4.76 2.39
C GLN A 77 -1.28 4.55 2.55
N SER A 78 -0.50 4.75 1.48
CA SER A 78 0.96 4.61 1.53
C SER A 78 1.63 5.88 2.06
N CYS A 79 1.44 7.03 1.41
CA CYS A 79 2.11 8.27 1.79
C CYS A 79 1.30 9.14 2.75
N GLY A 80 0.01 8.89 2.93
CA GLY A 80 -0.88 9.70 3.76
C GLY A 80 -1.31 11.03 3.14
N GLY A 81 -1.01 11.26 1.85
CA GLY A 81 -1.46 12.44 1.11
C GLY A 81 -2.93 12.35 0.72
N ILE A 82 -3.54 13.51 0.47
CA ILE A 82 -4.96 13.65 0.15
C ILE A 82 -5.08 14.43 -1.15
N TRP A 83 -5.91 13.94 -2.05
CA TRP A 83 -6.25 14.59 -3.30
C TRP A 83 -7.65 15.18 -3.22
N LEU A 84 -7.77 16.47 -3.57
CA LEU A 84 -9.05 17.16 -3.64
C LEU A 84 -9.29 17.67 -5.07
N ASP A 85 -10.46 17.37 -5.61
CA ASP A 85 -10.92 18.00 -6.84
C ASP A 85 -11.37 19.46 -6.57
N PRO A 86 -11.52 20.30 -7.62
CA PRO A 86 -11.94 21.69 -7.44
C PRO A 86 -13.28 21.86 -6.69
N ARG A 87 -14.22 20.91 -6.88
CA ARG A 87 -15.57 20.98 -6.28
C ARG A 87 -15.53 20.57 -4.81
N GLU A 88 -14.71 19.58 -4.47
CA GLU A 88 -14.43 19.14 -3.11
C GLU A 88 -13.73 20.25 -2.33
N LEU A 89 -12.77 20.93 -2.94
CA LEU A 89 -12.10 22.08 -2.34
C LEU A 89 -13.10 23.22 -2.02
N ASP A 90 -14.03 23.50 -2.93
CA ASP A 90 -15.07 24.50 -2.68
C ASP A 90 -16.03 24.07 -1.56
N LEU A 91 -16.33 22.78 -1.46
CA LEU A 91 -17.11 22.22 -0.37
C LEU A 91 -16.38 22.37 0.97
N VAL A 92 -15.07 22.07 1.00
CA VAL A 92 -14.21 22.27 2.18
C VAL A 92 -14.19 23.75 2.58
N LYS A 93 -13.98 24.68 1.65
CA LYS A 93 -14.01 26.13 1.95
C LYS A 93 -15.35 26.57 2.54
N LYS A 94 -16.47 26.07 2.01
CA LYS A 94 -17.82 26.35 2.53
C LYS A 94 -18.02 25.78 3.93
N LEU A 95 -17.63 24.52 4.15
CA LEU A 95 -17.73 23.85 5.45
C LEU A 95 -16.84 24.51 6.51
N LEU A 96 -15.70 25.06 6.09
CA LEU A 96 -14.76 25.75 6.96
C LEU A 96 -15.07 27.24 7.15
N GLY A 97 -16.10 27.78 6.49
CA GLY A 97 -16.42 29.21 6.58
C GLY A 97 -15.28 30.11 6.07
N LEU A 98 -14.38 29.58 5.23
CA LEU A 98 -13.30 30.34 4.60
C LEU A 98 -13.88 31.16 3.46
N SER A 99 -14.66 32.18 3.80
CA SER A 99 -15.17 33.18 2.86
C SER A 99 -14.02 34.10 2.43
N GLY A 100 -13.36 33.76 1.33
CA GLY A 100 -12.68 34.69 0.41
C GLY A 100 -11.90 35.87 1.02
N GLY A 101 -11.07 35.64 2.04
CA GLY A 101 -10.19 36.66 2.61
C GLY A 101 -8.73 36.34 2.32
N ALA A 102 -8.03 37.25 1.65
CA ALA A 102 -6.57 37.27 1.58
C ALA A 102 -6.02 37.45 3.01
N SER A 103 -5.72 36.35 3.68
CA SER A 103 -5.05 36.37 4.98
C SER A 103 -3.81 35.51 4.87
N GLU A 104 -2.66 36.18 4.93
CA GLU A 104 -1.33 35.60 4.83
C GLU A 104 -1.12 34.68 6.04
N VAL A 105 -1.22 33.37 5.78
CA VAL A 105 -1.21 32.33 6.80
C VAL A 105 0.11 31.57 6.69
N LYS A 106 0.97 31.76 7.70
CA LYS A 106 2.32 31.21 7.77
C LYS A 106 2.32 29.79 8.34
N VAL A 107 2.05 28.80 7.50
CA VAL A 107 2.24 27.38 7.82
C VAL A 107 3.57 26.94 7.23
N ALA A 108 4.54 26.60 8.08
CA ALA A 108 5.80 26.03 7.62
C ALA A 108 5.55 24.63 7.06
N ARG A 109 6.04 24.37 5.84
CA ARG A 109 5.95 23.06 5.19
C ARG A 109 6.60 22.00 6.10
N PRO A 110 5.84 21.00 6.61
CA PRO A 110 6.45 19.84 7.23
C PRO A 110 7.40 19.20 6.22
N ALA A 111 8.59 18.76 6.66
CA ALA A 111 9.55 18.13 5.77
C ALA A 111 8.85 17.04 4.95
N VAL A 112 9.09 17.02 3.63
CA VAL A 112 8.61 15.97 2.73
C VAL A 112 9.11 14.65 3.30
N VAL A 113 8.25 13.92 4.01
CA VAL A 113 8.58 12.59 4.48
C VAL A 113 8.60 11.75 3.20
N PRO A 114 9.75 11.16 2.82
CA PRO A 114 9.80 10.29 1.66
C PRO A 114 8.72 9.23 1.82
N ALA A 115 7.98 8.97 0.74
CA ALA A 115 6.88 8.01 0.76
C ALA A 115 7.34 6.72 1.45
N PRO A 116 6.59 6.20 2.44
CA PRO A 116 6.92 4.95 3.08
C PRO A 116 7.14 3.88 2.02
N PRO A 117 8.12 2.98 2.21
CA PRO A 117 8.34 1.90 1.27
C PRO A 117 7.02 1.13 1.06
N PRO A 118 6.76 0.65 -0.17
CA PRO A 118 5.51 -0.02 -0.49
C PRO A 118 5.27 -1.16 0.51
N ALA A 119 4.02 -1.25 0.99
CA ALA A 119 3.64 -2.28 1.95
C ALA A 119 4.04 -3.68 1.45
N PRO A 120 4.50 -4.56 2.34
CA PRO A 120 4.93 -5.90 1.94
C PRO A 120 3.76 -6.65 1.29
N ASP A 121 4.03 -7.23 0.13
CA ASP A 121 3.06 -8.05 -0.60
C ASP A 121 2.93 -9.41 0.08
N ILE A 122 1.94 -9.50 0.97
CA ILE A 122 1.66 -10.71 1.77
C ILE A 122 1.46 -11.93 0.87
N LYS A 123 0.84 -11.75 -0.32
CA LYS A 123 0.63 -12.86 -1.26
C LYS A 123 1.96 -13.37 -1.81
N ALA A 124 2.84 -12.45 -2.23
CA ALA A 124 4.18 -12.82 -2.67
C ALA A 124 5.01 -13.48 -1.55
N MET A 125 4.85 -13.02 -0.30
CA MET A 125 5.53 -13.63 0.85
C MET A 125 5.01 -15.05 1.14
N LEU A 126 3.70 -15.26 1.12
CA LEU A 126 3.08 -16.59 1.30
C LEU A 126 3.49 -17.56 0.19
N ILE A 127 3.51 -17.12 -1.08
CA ILE A 127 3.96 -17.94 -2.20
C ILE A 127 5.41 -18.39 -1.99
N LYS A 128 6.30 -17.48 -1.56
CA LYS A 128 7.69 -17.81 -1.26
C LYS A 128 7.80 -18.82 -0.12
N LEU A 129 7.03 -18.65 0.95
CA LEU A 129 7.07 -19.52 2.12
C LEU A 129 6.57 -20.95 1.79
N VAL A 130 5.48 -21.06 1.04
CA VAL A 130 4.97 -22.34 0.54
C VAL A 130 5.97 -23.01 -0.42
N SER A 131 6.57 -22.23 -1.32
CA SER A 131 7.57 -22.76 -2.26
C SER A 131 8.84 -23.24 -1.54
N ALA A 132 9.30 -22.55 -0.49
CA ALA A 132 10.42 -22.99 0.34
C ALA A 132 10.09 -24.28 1.09
N ALA A 133 8.89 -24.38 1.68
CA ALA A 133 8.44 -25.60 2.34
C ALA A 133 8.38 -26.80 1.36
N ALA A 134 7.94 -26.58 0.12
CA ALA A 134 7.93 -27.61 -0.93
C ALA A 134 9.35 -28.08 -1.30
N VAL A 135 10.33 -27.18 -1.37
CA VAL A 135 11.74 -27.55 -1.58
C VAL A 135 12.26 -28.41 -0.42
N ILE A 136 12.00 -28.00 0.82
CA ILE A 136 12.46 -28.72 2.02
C ILE A 136 11.85 -30.12 2.08
N LEU A 137 10.54 -30.24 1.85
CA LEU A 137 9.83 -31.53 1.84
C LEU A 137 10.31 -32.43 0.70
N GLY A 138 10.53 -31.88 -0.50
CA GLY A 138 11.10 -32.62 -1.62
C GLY A 138 12.51 -33.14 -1.31
N LEU A 139 13.39 -32.30 -0.73
CA LEU A 139 14.76 -32.69 -0.39
C LEU A 139 14.79 -33.75 0.71
N ALA A 140 13.95 -33.61 1.72
CA ALA A 140 13.79 -34.61 2.78
C ALA A 140 13.27 -35.94 2.19
N GLY A 141 12.30 -35.89 1.28
CA GLY A 141 11.77 -37.07 0.58
C GLY A 141 12.84 -37.80 -0.22
N VAL A 142 13.61 -37.08 -1.06
CA VAL A 142 14.71 -37.69 -1.83
C VAL A 142 15.79 -38.25 -0.90
N SER A 143 16.11 -37.56 0.19
CA SER A 143 17.10 -38.03 1.17
C SER A 143 16.63 -39.31 1.88
N PHE A 144 15.33 -39.41 2.19
CA PHE A 144 14.73 -40.58 2.80
C PHE A 144 14.68 -41.77 1.83
N GLU A 145 14.28 -41.55 0.58
CA GLU A 145 14.31 -42.57 -0.47
C GLU A 145 15.73 -43.08 -0.71
N MET A 146 16.73 -42.19 -0.72
CA MET A 146 18.14 -42.55 -0.81
C MET A 146 18.58 -43.39 0.40
N TYR A 147 18.15 -43.02 1.61
CA TYR A 147 18.43 -43.79 2.82
C TYR A 147 17.82 -45.20 2.78
N LEU A 148 16.57 -45.33 2.30
CA LEU A 148 15.93 -46.62 2.11
C LEU A 148 16.68 -47.48 1.08
N TYR A 149 17.15 -46.88 -0.01
CA TYR A 149 17.92 -47.59 -1.04
C TYR A 149 19.24 -48.18 -0.50
N PHE A 150 19.92 -47.47 0.41
CA PHE A 150 21.16 -47.95 1.02
C PHE A 150 20.96 -48.79 2.29
N SER A 151 19.72 -48.95 2.77
CA SER A 151 19.43 -49.73 3.96
C SER A 151 19.41 -51.24 3.65
N PRO A 152 20.00 -52.09 4.49
CA PRO A 152 20.04 -53.54 4.25
C PRO A 152 18.64 -54.15 4.33
N GLU A 153 18.37 -55.14 3.48
CA GLU A 153 17.03 -55.73 3.28
C GLU A 153 16.39 -56.31 4.55
N ALA A 154 17.19 -56.64 5.57
CA ALA A 154 16.71 -57.10 6.87
C ALA A 154 16.05 -56.01 7.75
N SER A 155 16.15 -54.73 7.38
CA SER A 155 15.72 -53.59 8.20
C SER A 155 14.52 -52.81 7.66
N VAL A 156 14.00 -53.14 6.48
CA VAL A 156 12.99 -52.31 5.79
C VAL A 156 11.84 -53.15 5.23
N SER A 157 10.62 -52.86 5.67
CA SER A 157 9.38 -53.53 5.23
C SER A 157 8.73 -52.91 3.99
N TYR A 158 9.30 -51.82 3.47
CA TYR A 158 8.73 -50.98 2.41
C TYR A 158 9.73 -50.80 1.26
N THR A 159 9.33 -51.19 0.05
CA THR A 159 10.14 -50.95 -1.15
C THR A 159 9.85 -49.55 -1.71
N PRO A 160 10.87 -48.70 -1.89
CA PRO A 160 10.67 -47.38 -2.48
C PRO A 160 10.13 -47.53 -3.91
N SER A 161 8.97 -46.93 -4.18
CA SER A 161 8.37 -46.97 -5.53
C SER A 161 8.92 -45.82 -6.37
N ALA A 162 9.19 -46.07 -7.65
CA ALA A 162 9.64 -45.03 -8.59
C ALA A 162 8.69 -43.80 -8.62
N ALA A 163 7.42 -44.00 -8.28
CA ALA A 163 6.43 -42.95 -8.16
C ALA A 163 6.69 -42.00 -6.97
N ALA A 164 7.16 -42.53 -5.83
CA ALA A 164 7.48 -41.72 -4.65
C ALA A 164 8.70 -40.83 -4.90
N ALA A 165 9.77 -41.39 -5.47
CA ALA A 165 10.97 -40.64 -5.85
C ALA A 165 10.67 -39.54 -6.90
N ALA A 166 9.84 -39.86 -7.90
CA ALA A 166 9.40 -38.89 -8.91
C ALA A 166 8.60 -37.74 -8.27
N ALA A 167 7.70 -38.04 -7.33
CA ALA A 167 6.93 -37.02 -6.62
C ALA A 167 7.83 -36.07 -5.82
N SER A 168 8.80 -36.58 -5.06
CA SER A 168 9.74 -35.76 -4.29
C SER A 168 10.58 -34.83 -5.19
N PHE A 169 11.00 -35.31 -6.35
CA PHE A 169 11.74 -34.51 -7.32
C PHE A 169 10.88 -33.38 -7.93
N VAL A 170 9.61 -33.66 -8.24
CA VAL A 170 8.65 -32.66 -8.72
C VAL A 170 8.40 -31.58 -7.67
N PHE A 171 8.27 -31.94 -6.39
CA PHE A 171 8.14 -30.98 -5.29
C PHE A 171 9.38 -30.06 -5.17
N CYS A 172 10.59 -30.62 -5.30
CA CYS A 172 11.82 -29.82 -5.31
C CYS A 172 11.86 -28.82 -6.47
N ILE A 173 11.68 -29.29 -7.71
CA ILE A 173 11.77 -28.43 -8.89
C ILE A 173 10.66 -27.39 -8.89
N GLY A 174 9.43 -27.78 -8.56
CA GLY A 174 8.29 -26.87 -8.46
C GLY A 174 8.51 -25.78 -7.40
N GLY A 175 9.07 -26.13 -6.24
CA GLY A 175 9.44 -25.17 -5.20
C GLY A 175 10.52 -24.17 -5.65
N ILE A 176 11.57 -24.64 -6.34
CA ILE A 176 12.63 -23.76 -6.89
C ILE A 176 12.05 -22.79 -7.92
N PHE A 177 11.17 -23.27 -8.80
CA PHE A 177 10.53 -22.42 -9.81
C PHE A 177 9.59 -21.38 -9.16
N GLY A 178 8.91 -21.76 -8.07
CA GLY A 178 8.08 -20.85 -7.26
C GLY A 178 8.90 -19.75 -6.58
N LEU A 179 10.09 -20.07 -6.06
CA LEU A 179 11.00 -19.09 -5.45
C LEU A 179 11.59 -18.11 -6.47
N ASN A 180 11.88 -18.58 -7.68
CA ASN A 180 12.47 -17.80 -8.76
C ASN A 180 11.46 -17.03 -9.61
N ARG A 181 10.15 -17.18 -9.34
CA ARG A 181 9.10 -16.42 -10.01
C ARG A 181 9.28 -14.93 -9.67
N LYS A 182 9.79 -14.15 -10.62
CA LYS A 182 9.87 -12.69 -10.51
C LYS A 182 8.45 -12.12 -10.48
N LYS A 183 8.25 -11.09 -9.64
CA LYS A 183 7.03 -10.27 -9.60
C LYS A 183 6.74 -9.68 -10.97
#